data_AF-A0A5B8S148-F1
#
_entry.id   AF-A0A5B8S148-F1
#
_cell.length_a   1.000
_cell.length_b   1.000
_cell.length_c   1.000
_cell.angle_alpha   90.00
_cell.angle_beta   90.00
_cell.angle_gamma   90.00
#
_symmetry.space_group_name_H-M   'P 1'
#
loop_
_entity.id
_entity.type
_entity.pdbx_description
1 polymer ?
#
loop_
_entity_poly.entity_id
_entity_poly.type
_entity_poly.pdbx_seq_one_letter_code
_entity_poly.pdbx_strand_id
1 'polypeptide(L)'
;MGFLAAGRGELARAEAIFGALALLRPQRAFAHVGIALALMNRGRPGEAAARTERVQLPAGPERELLAAVRGLALQLDRRNAEATRLLQSVVHPHANAREPASDGVRLARRLLGEDVSAAPAALATAPV
;
A
#
# COMPACT_ATOMS: atom_id res chain seq x y z
N MET A 1 -18.77 -5.32 -1.24
CA MET A 1 -18.62 -6.29 -2.37
C MET A 1 -17.25 -6.21 -3.05
N GLY A 2 -16.74 -5.04 -3.45
CA GLY A 2 -15.43 -4.93 -4.13
C GLY A 2 -14.23 -5.52 -3.35
N PHE A 3 -14.07 -5.18 -2.07
CA PHE A 3 -13.01 -5.76 -1.23
C PHE A 3 -13.15 -7.26 -0.98
N LEU A 4 -14.38 -7.78 -0.92
CA LEU A 4 -14.64 -9.21 -0.79
C LEU A 4 -14.21 -9.97 -2.06
N ALA A 5 -14.46 -9.40 -3.24
CA ALA A 5 -13.97 -9.94 -4.50
C ALA A 5 -12.43 -9.89 -4.60
N ALA A 6 -11.82 -8.77 -4.17
CA ALA A 6 -10.36 -8.66 -4.11
C ALA A 6 -9.74 -9.68 -3.13
N GLY A 7 -10.34 -9.85 -1.94
CA GLY A 7 -9.92 -10.81 -0.93
C GLY A 7 -9.97 -12.26 -1.41
N ARG A 8 -10.93 -12.62 -2.26
CA ARG A 8 -11.01 -13.95 -2.90
C ARG A 8 -10.16 -14.09 -4.16
N GLY A 9 -9.47 -13.03 -4.56
CA GLY A 9 -8.75 -12.97 -5.83
C GLY A 9 -9.69 -13.10 -7.03
N GLU A 10 -10.99 -12.78 -6.95
CA GLU A 10 -11.90 -12.79 -8.10
C GLU A 10 -11.61 -11.60 -9.03
N LEU A 11 -10.49 -11.66 -9.77
CA LEU A 11 -9.95 -10.55 -10.54
C LEU A 11 -10.99 -9.96 -11.52
N ALA A 12 -11.71 -10.79 -12.27
CA ALA A 12 -12.72 -10.31 -13.22
C ALA A 12 -13.84 -9.52 -12.53
N ARG A 13 -14.27 -9.95 -11.33
CA ARG A 13 -15.30 -9.25 -10.55
C ARG A 13 -14.74 -7.99 -9.89
N ALA A 14 -13.50 -8.04 -9.42
CA ALA A 14 -12.79 -6.88 -8.90
C ALA A 14 -12.61 -5.82 -10.00
N GLU A 15 -12.19 -6.20 -11.22
CA GLU A 15 -12.07 -5.30 -12.36
C GLU A 15 -13.42 -4.71 -12.78
N ALA A 16 -14.50 -5.49 -12.78
CA ALA A 16 -15.83 -4.95 -13.08
C ALA A 16 -16.29 -3.90 -12.05
N ILE A 17 -16.12 -4.18 -10.75
CA ILE A 17 -16.55 -3.27 -9.68
C ILE A 17 -15.64 -2.05 -9.60
N PHE A 18 -14.32 -2.25 -9.58
CA PHE A 18 -13.37 -1.15 -9.43
C PHE A 18 -13.17 -0.37 -10.72
N GLY A 19 -13.33 -0.98 -11.90
CA GLY A 19 -13.34 -0.29 -13.18
C GLY A 19 -14.48 0.73 -13.28
N ALA A 20 -15.70 0.34 -12.87
CA ALA A 20 -16.83 1.27 -12.80
C ALA A 20 -16.57 2.41 -11.78
N LEU A 21 -15.94 2.11 -10.64
CA LEU A 21 -15.60 3.12 -9.64
C LEU A 21 -14.51 4.09 -10.13
N ALA A 22 -13.53 3.60 -10.89
CA ALA A 22 -12.49 4.44 -11.49
C ALA A 22 -13.07 5.46 -12.48
N LEU A 23 -14.11 5.08 -13.23
CA LEU A 23 -14.82 5.99 -14.13
C LEU A 23 -15.60 7.07 -13.37
N LEU A 24 -16.17 6.73 -12.21
CA LEU A 24 -16.95 7.68 -11.39
C LEU A 24 -16.07 8.61 -10.55
N ARG A 25 -14.88 8.16 -10.13
CA ARG A 25 -13.94 8.94 -9.31
C ARG A 25 -12.48 8.66 -9.71
N PRO A 26 -12.03 9.20 -10.85
CA PRO A 26 -10.70 8.89 -11.41
C PRO A 26 -9.53 9.34 -10.53
N GLN A 27 -9.76 10.27 -9.60
CA GLN A 27 -8.72 10.82 -8.72
C GLN A 27 -8.53 10.02 -7.42
N ARG A 28 -9.20 8.87 -7.26
CA ARG A 28 -9.13 8.05 -6.05
C ARG A 28 -8.29 6.80 -6.31
N ALA A 29 -7.34 6.51 -5.42
CA ALA A 29 -6.49 5.32 -5.49
C ALA A 29 -7.28 4.03 -5.26
N PHE A 30 -8.43 4.12 -4.60
CA PHE A 30 -9.24 2.99 -4.15
C PHE A 30 -9.50 1.91 -5.21
N ALA A 31 -9.87 2.30 -6.43
CA ALA A 31 -10.12 1.36 -7.52
C ALA A 31 -8.85 0.60 -7.91
N HIS A 32 -7.73 1.32 -8.01
CA HIS A 32 -6.44 0.76 -8.39
C HIS A 32 -5.87 -0.12 -7.27
N VAL A 33 -6.05 0.27 -6.01
CA VAL A 33 -5.68 -0.52 -4.83
C VAL A 33 -6.46 -1.85 -4.80
N GLY A 34 -7.77 -1.80 -5.04
CA GLY A 34 -8.61 -3.01 -5.06
C GLY A 34 -8.17 -4.02 -6.13
N ILE A 35 -7.82 -3.55 -7.33
CA ILE A 35 -7.30 -4.41 -8.41
C ILE A 35 -5.92 -4.96 -8.06
N ALA A 36 -5.02 -4.13 -7.52
CA ALA A 36 -3.69 -4.56 -7.09
C ALA A 36 -3.76 -5.67 -6.03
N LEU A 37 -4.64 -5.53 -5.03
CA LEU A 37 -4.89 -6.56 -4.02
C LEU A 37 -5.43 -7.85 -4.62
N ALA A 38 -6.37 -7.77 -5.58
CA ALA A 38 -6.88 -8.94 -6.28
C ALA A 38 -5.78 -9.70 -7.05
N LEU A 39 -4.86 -8.97 -7.69
CA LEU A 39 -3.71 -9.53 -8.40
C LEU A 39 -2.71 -10.19 -7.44
N MET A 40 -2.39 -9.52 -6.32
CA MET A 40 -1.53 -10.08 -5.27
C MET A 40 -2.12 -11.38 -4.67
N ASN A 41 -3.41 -11.39 -4.35
CA ASN A 41 -4.08 -12.58 -3.82
C ASN A 41 -4.16 -13.75 -4.82
N ARG A 42 -4.05 -13.47 -6.11
CA ARG A 42 -3.92 -14.48 -7.19
C ARG A 42 -2.48 -14.99 -7.38
N GLY A 43 -1.53 -14.53 -6.58
CA GLY A 43 -0.12 -14.87 -6.75
C GLY A 43 0.52 -14.16 -7.95
N ARG A 44 -0.02 -13.02 -8.40
CA ARG A 44 0.51 -12.21 -9.52
C ARG A 44 1.01 -10.83 -9.05
N PRO A 45 1.94 -10.77 -8.08
CA PRO A 45 2.40 -9.49 -7.51
C PRO A 45 3.15 -8.61 -8.51
N GLY A 46 3.95 -9.18 -9.43
CA GLY A 46 4.62 -8.39 -10.47
C GLY A 46 3.67 -7.62 -11.38
N GLU A 47 2.50 -8.19 -11.71
CA GLU A 47 1.46 -7.50 -12.48
C GLU A 47 0.75 -6.42 -11.68
N ALA A 48 0.57 -6.63 -10.37
CA ALA A 48 0.05 -5.60 -9.48
C ALA A 48 0.99 -4.39 -9.45
N ALA A 49 2.30 -4.61 -9.38
CA ALA A 49 3.31 -3.55 -9.42
C ALA A 49 3.27 -2.79 -10.76
N ALA A 50 3.22 -3.50 -11.89
CA ALA A 50 3.16 -2.88 -13.22
C ALA A 50 1.85 -2.10 -13.47
N ARG A 51 0.71 -2.62 -12.98
CA ARG A 51 -0.60 -1.93 -13.09
C ARG A 51 -0.63 -0.66 -12.27
N THR A 52 -0.13 -0.69 -11.03
CA THR A 52 -0.13 0.48 -10.13
C THR A 52 0.86 1.56 -10.57
N GLU A 53 1.98 1.20 -11.18
CA GLU A 53 2.96 2.14 -11.75
C GLU A 53 2.37 3.04 -12.84
N ARG A 54 1.46 2.51 -13.67
CA ARG A 54 0.85 3.22 -14.79
C ARG A 54 -0.19 4.25 -14.38
N VAL A 55 -0.59 4.27 -13.11
CA VAL A 55 -1.64 5.15 -12.61
C VAL A 55 -1.02 6.47 -12.16
N GLN A 56 -1.52 7.57 -12.73
CA GLN A 56 -1.12 8.91 -12.35
C GLN A 56 -2.21 9.56 -11.49
N LEU A 57 -1.90 9.81 -10.23
CA LEU A 57 -2.77 10.53 -9.28
C LEU A 57 -2.15 11.88 -8.92
N PRO A 58 -2.91 12.93 -8.58
CA PRO A 58 -2.32 14.17 -8.06
C PRO A 58 -1.49 13.90 -6.79
N ALA A 59 -0.54 14.79 -6.48
CA ALA A 59 0.22 14.69 -5.23
C ALA A 59 -0.72 14.73 -4.03
N GLY A 60 -0.41 13.94 -3.00
CA GLY A 60 -1.21 13.84 -1.79
C GLY A 60 -1.54 12.40 -1.38
N PRO A 61 -2.47 12.21 -0.43
CA PRO A 61 -2.70 10.94 0.28
C PRO A 61 -3.04 9.75 -0.62
N GLU A 62 -3.78 9.98 -1.70
CA GLU A 62 -4.17 8.91 -2.64
C GLU A 62 -2.95 8.39 -3.42
N ARG A 63 -2.05 9.28 -3.86
CA ARG A 63 -0.80 8.88 -4.52
C ARG A 63 0.12 8.14 -3.56
N GLU A 64 0.23 8.61 -2.33
CA GLU A 64 1.04 7.97 -1.28
C GLU A 64 0.52 6.56 -0.96
N LEU A 65 -0.80 6.41 -0.82
CA LEU A 65 -1.43 5.10 -0.59
C LEU A 65 -1.17 4.14 -1.74
N LEU A 66 -1.33 4.60 -2.98
CA LEU A 66 -1.07 3.78 -4.15
C LEU A 66 0.41 3.36 -4.25
N ALA A 67 1.33 4.27 -3.94
CA ALA A 67 2.76 3.99 -3.91
C ALA A 67 3.13 2.98 -2.81
N ALA A 68 2.52 3.06 -1.64
CA ALA A 68 2.71 2.09 -0.57
C ALA A 68 2.21 0.68 -0.96
N VAL A 69 1.03 0.59 -1.60
CA VAL A 69 0.49 -0.67 -2.12
C VAL A 69 1.36 -1.24 -3.24
N ARG A 70 1.93 -0.38 -4.11
CA ARG A 70 2.93 -0.81 -5.10
C ARG A 70 4.19 -1.36 -4.42
N GLY A 71 4.67 -0.72 -3.36
CA GLY A 71 5.80 -1.20 -2.57
C GLY A 71 5.55 -2.59 -1.98
N LEU A 72 4.36 -2.85 -1.45
CA LEU A 72 3.94 -4.18 -1.00
C LEU A 72 3.96 -5.20 -2.15
N ALA A 73 3.40 -4.84 -3.31
CA ALA A 73 3.43 -5.72 -4.49
C ALA A 73 4.87 -6.06 -4.91
N LEU A 74 5.79 -5.09 -4.89
CA LEU A 74 7.20 -5.32 -5.18
C LEU A 74 7.88 -6.24 -4.16
N GLN A 75 7.56 -6.14 -2.86
CA GLN A 75 8.08 -7.07 -1.83
C GLN A 75 7.60 -8.50 -2.07
N LEU A 76 6.30 -8.68 -2.39
CA LEU A 76 5.74 -9.99 -2.71
C LEU A 76 6.36 -10.58 -4.00
N ASP A 77 6.73 -9.73 -4.94
CA ASP A 77 7.46 -10.09 -6.17
C ASP A 77 8.98 -10.24 -5.94
N ARG A 78 9.45 -10.21 -4.69
CA ARG A 78 10.87 -10.34 -4.27
C ARG A 78 11.79 -9.21 -4.76
N ARG A 79 11.24 -8.10 -5.24
CA ARG A 79 11.94 -6.90 -5.71
C ARG A 79 12.18 -5.92 -4.56
N ASN A 80 12.80 -6.41 -3.49
CA ASN A 80 12.94 -5.69 -2.22
C ASN A 80 13.68 -4.36 -2.35
N ALA A 81 14.74 -4.30 -3.15
CA ALA A 81 15.50 -3.05 -3.33
C ALA A 81 14.65 -1.94 -3.96
N GLU A 82 13.80 -2.28 -4.93
CA GLU A 82 12.88 -1.33 -5.57
C GLU A 82 11.75 -0.93 -4.62
N ALA A 83 11.21 -1.89 -3.88
CA ALA A 83 10.21 -1.62 -2.85
C ALA A 83 10.73 -0.63 -1.81
N THR A 84 11.93 -0.87 -1.24
CA THR A 84 12.52 0.00 -0.22
C THR A 84 12.72 1.42 -0.74
N ARG A 85 13.29 1.58 -1.94
CA ARG A 85 13.48 2.91 -2.55
C ARG A 85 12.15 3.65 -2.73
N LEU A 86 11.13 2.95 -3.22
CA LEU A 86 9.81 3.53 -3.43
C LEU A 86 9.17 3.93 -2.10
N LEU A 87 9.16 3.05 -1.11
CA LEU A 87 8.57 3.32 0.20
C LEU A 87 9.29 4.45 0.93
N GLN A 88 10.62 4.51 0.82
CA GLN A 88 11.41 5.62 1.34
C GLN A 88 11.01 6.95 0.68
N SER A 89 10.76 6.99 -0.64
CA SER A 89 10.32 8.23 -1.30
C SER A 89 8.96 8.74 -0.78
N VAL A 90 8.12 7.85 -0.25
CA VAL A 90 6.85 8.20 0.39
C VAL A 90 7.07 8.72 1.82
N VAL A 91 8.01 8.14 2.57
CA VAL A 91 8.22 8.49 3.99
C VAL A 91 9.08 9.75 4.18
N HIS A 92 10.13 9.94 3.38
CA HIS A 92 11.11 11.03 3.57
C HIS A 92 10.49 12.43 3.67
N PRO A 93 9.53 12.83 2.81
CA PRO A 93 8.88 14.14 2.92
C PRO A 93 8.15 14.35 4.25
N HIS A 94 7.78 13.26 4.92
CA HIS A 94 6.99 13.26 6.16
C HIS A 94 7.81 12.94 7.41
N ALA A 95 9.15 12.87 7.31
CA ALA A 95 10.02 12.58 8.46
C ALA A 95 9.89 13.66 9.56
N ASN A 96 9.67 14.92 9.15
CA ASN A 96 9.56 16.08 10.04
C ASN A 96 8.21 16.80 9.92
N ALA A 97 7.20 16.15 9.34
CA ALA A 97 5.89 16.77 9.15
C ALA A 97 5.19 16.96 10.49
N ARG A 98 4.60 18.15 10.69
CA ARG A 98 3.74 18.46 11.85
C ARG A 98 2.33 17.89 11.70
N GLU A 99 1.93 17.59 10.47
CA GLU A 99 0.63 17.03 10.15
C GLU A 99 0.60 15.52 10.37
N PRO A 100 -0.56 14.95 10.75
CA PRO A 100 -0.69 13.52 10.91
C PRO A 100 -0.44 12.82 9.57
N ALA A 101 0.43 11.80 9.61
CA ALA A 101 0.76 11.00 8.43
C ALA A 101 -0.50 10.43 7.75
N SER A 102 -0.50 10.35 6.42
CA SER A 102 -1.56 9.66 5.68
C SER A 102 -1.52 8.14 5.93
N ASP A 103 -2.60 7.43 5.57
CA ASP A 103 -2.62 5.96 5.60
C ASP A 103 -1.51 5.35 4.73
N GLY A 104 -1.20 5.98 3.59
CA GLY A 104 -0.12 5.55 2.71
C GLY A 104 1.25 5.64 3.37
N VAL A 105 1.53 6.74 4.06
CA VAL A 105 2.79 6.93 4.80
C VAL A 105 2.89 5.93 5.96
N ARG A 106 1.82 5.73 6.74
CA ARG A 106 1.80 4.71 7.81
C ARG A 106 2.07 3.30 7.28
N LEU A 107 1.40 2.92 6.19
CA LEU A 107 1.64 1.63 5.54
C LEU A 107 3.09 1.52 5.09
N ALA A 108 3.66 2.55 4.48
CA ALA A 108 5.04 2.54 4.02
C ALA A 108 6.04 2.35 5.16
N ARG A 109 5.86 3.03 6.29
CA ARG A 109 6.68 2.84 7.50
C ARG A 109 6.63 1.42 8.03
N ARG A 110 5.43 0.82 8.09
CA ARG A 110 5.26 -0.60 8.49
C ARG A 110 6.00 -1.55 7.56
N LEU A 111 5.91 -1.34 6.25
CA LEU A 111 6.57 -2.18 5.26
C LEU A 111 8.11 -2.01 5.27
N LEU A 112 8.61 -0.88 5.76
CA LEU A 112 10.03 -0.64 6.03
C LEU A 112 10.49 -1.19 7.39
N GLY A 113 9.56 -1.62 8.26
CA GLY A 113 9.86 -2.13 9.60
C GLY A 113 9.99 -1.07 10.69
N GLU A 114 9.65 0.20 10.42
CA GLU A 114 9.85 1.32 11.36
C GLU A 114 8.85 1.30 12.54
N ASP A 115 7.68 0.67 12.38
CA ASP A 115 6.64 0.58 13.42
C ASP A 115 6.76 -0.66 14.34
N VAL A 116 7.70 -1.59 14.07
CA VAL A 116 7.93 -2.77 14.94
C VAL A 116 8.88 -2.43 16.10
N SER A 117 9.58 -1.30 16.04
CA SER A 117 10.46 -0.79 17.11
C SER A 117 9.70 0.04 18.16
N ALA A 118 8.47 -0.34 18.46
CA ALA A 118 7.72 0.12 19.64
C ALA A 118 7.17 -1.09 20.42
N ALA A 119 8.02 -2.10 20.64
CA ALA A 119 7.80 -3.00 21.77
C ALA A 119 8.18 -2.23 23.05
N PRO A 120 7.28 -2.11 24.06
CA PRO A 120 7.66 -1.52 25.32
C PRO A 120 8.69 -2.43 26.00
N ALA A 121 9.93 -1.95 26.13
CA ALA A 121 10.92 -2.49 27.05
C ALA A 121 10.52 -2.15 28.50
N ALA A 122 9.41 -2.71 28.97
CA ALA A 122 8.92 -2.56 30.33
C ALA A 122 8.35 -3.88 30.87
N LEU A 123 9.21 -4.91 30.91
CA LEU A 123 9.05 -6.07 31.78
C LEU A 123 10.41 -6.36 32.45
N ALA A 124 10.86 -5.47 33.32
CA ALA A 124 11.97 -5.74 34.23
C ALA A 124 12.03 -4.74 35.40
N THR A 125 11.00 -4.67 36.24
CA THR A 125 11.18 -4.29 37.66
C THR A 125 10.06 -4.93 38.50
N ALA A 126 10.32 -6.13 38.99
CA ALA A 126 9.72 -6.62 40.22
C ALA A 126 10.88 -6.96 41.17
N PRO A 127 11.01 -6.29 42.33
CA PRO A 127 11.75 -6.86 43.44
C PRO A 127 10.83 -7.74 44.30
N VAL A 128 11.43 -8.81 44.80
CA VAL A 128 10.91 -9.81 45.75
C VAL A 128 10.51 -9.17 47.08
#